data_AF-A0A7X8HV98-F1
#
_entry.id   AF-A0A7X8HV98-F1
#
_cell.length_a   1.000
_cell.length_b   1.000
_cell.length_c   1.000
_cell.angle_alpha   90.00
_cell.angle_beta   90.00
_cell.angle_gamma   90.00
#
_symmetry.space_group_name_H-M   'P 1'
#
loop_
_entity.id
_entity.type
_entity.pdbx_description
1 polymer ?
#
loop_
_entity_poly.entity_id
_entity_poly.type
_entity_poly.pdbx_seq_one_letter_code
_entity_poly.pdbx_strand_id
1 'polypeptide(L)' 'MEEKENKKIPSNLFEVVFEMISTIDEIDKEKGNQEKALKDYHNKSINKVEKIIKG' A
#
# COMPACT_ATOMS: atom_id res chain seq x y z
N MET A 1 -6.42 23.49 -28.97
CA MET A 1 -6.99 22.78 -27.82
C MET A 1 -6.91 21.31 -28.20
N GLU A 2 -6.01 20.53 -27.59
CA GLU A 2 -5.86 19.12 -27.94
C GLU A 2 -7.06 18.34 -27.44
N GLU A 3 -7.82 17.74 -28.36
CA GLU A 3 -8.89 16.80 -28.02
C GLU A 3 -8.27 15.55 -27.43
N LYS A 4 -8.44 15.35 -26.12
CA LYS A 4 -8.12 14.06 -25.49
C LYS A 4 -9.14 13.04 -25.97
N GLU A 5 -8.79 12.26 -26.99
CA GLU A 5 -9.59 11.10 -27.41
C GLU A 5 -9.76 10.15 -26.21
N ASN A 6 -10.99 10.04 -25.70
CA ASN A 6 -11.38 9.03 -24.73
C ASN A 6 -11.45 7.66 -25.42
N LYS A 7 -10.28 7.06 -25.69
CA LYS A 7 -10.20 5.70 -26.22
C LYS A 7 -10.64 4.73 -25.13
N LYS A 8 -11.79 4.08 -25.35
CA LYS A 8 -12.23 2.96 -24.52
C LYS A 8 -11.16 1.87 -24.57
N ILE A 9 -10.88 1.26 -23.43
CA ILE A 9 -9.97 0.12 -23.35
C ILE A 9 -10.56 -0.99 -24.23
N PRO A 10 -9.79 -1.53 -25.18
CA PRO A 10 -10.18 -2.70 -25.96
C PRO A 10 -10.55 -3.88 -25.05
N SER A 11 -11.63 -4.60 -25.36
CA SER A 11 -12.14 -5.69 -24.52
C SER A 11 -11.13 -6.83 -24.34
N ASN A 12 -10.27 -7.07 -25.33
CA ASN A 12 -9.18 -8.04 -25.25
C ASN A 12 -8.07 -7.66 -24.25
N LEU A 13 -8.05 -6.43 -23.76
CA LEU A 13 -7.12 -5.96 -22.73
C LEU A 13 -7.75 -5.90 -21.34
N PHE A 14 -9.04 -6.20 -21.19
CA PHE A 14 -9.71 -6.13 -19.90
C PHE A 14 -9.09 -7.06 -18.86
N GLU A 15 -8.79 -8.31 -19.22
CA GLU A 15 -8.17 -9.27 -18.30
C GLU A 15 -6.84 -8.75 -17.77
N VAL A 16 -5.96 -8.27 -18.66
CA VAL A 16 -4.67 -7.68 -18.29
C VAL A 16 -4.84 -6.46 -17.38
N VAL A 17 -5.79 -5.58 -17.71
CA VAL A 17 -6.07 -4.39 -16.90
C VAL A 17 -6.61 -4.78 -15.51
N PHE A 18 -7.47 -5.80 -15.42
CA PHE A 18 -7.95 -6.30 -14.14
C PHE A 18 -6.82 -6.88 -13.30
N GLU A 19 -5.95 -7.70 -13.88
CA GLU A 19 -4.78 -8.25 -13.17
C GLU A 19 -3.85 -7.15 -12.65
N MET A 20 -3.61 -6.11 -13.45
CA MET A 20 -2.81 -4.96 -13.04
C MET A 20 -3.44 -4.21 -11.87
N ILE A 21 -4.77 -3.96 -11.92
CA ILE A 21 -5.49 -3.29 -10.83
C ILE A 21 -5.45 -4.12 -9.56
N SER A 22 -5.68 -5.44 -9.66
CA SER A 22 -5.58 -6.36 -8.52
C SER A 22 -4.19 -6.35 -7.89
N THR A 23 -3.13 -6.37 -8.72
CA THR A 23 -1.75 -6.30 -8.23
C THR A 23 -1.47 -4.99 -7.49
N ILE A 24 -1.98 -3.86 -7.99
CA ILE A 24 -1.82 -2.56 -7.33
C ILE A 24 -2.53 -2.55 -5.97
N ASP A 25 -3.75 -3.10 -5.89
CA ASP A 25 -4.51 -3.19 -4.65
C ASP A 25 -3.82 -4.06 -3.60
N GLU A 26 -3.21 -5.18 -4.03
CA GLU A 26 -2.41 -6.04 -3.15
C GLU A 26 -1.17 -5.31 -2.60
N ILE A 27 -0.44 -4.60 -3.45
CA ILE A 27 0.73 -3.80 -3.04
C ILE A 27 0.33 -2.72 -2.03
N ASP A 28 -0.81 -2.04 -2.23
CA ASP A 28 -1.27 -0.99 -1.33
C ASP A 28 -1.65 -1.55 0.05
N LYS A 29 -2.36 -2.68 0.07
CA LYS A 29 -2.65 -3.42 1.32
C LYS A 29 -1.39 -3.85 2.04
N GLU A 30 -0.39 -4.36 1.32
CA GLU A 30 0.88 -4.78 1.93
C GLU A 30 1.63 -3.59 2.54
N LYS A 31 1.69 -2.45 1.84
CA LYS A 31 2.28 -1.21 2.36
C LYS A 31 1.61 -0.76 3.66
N GLY A 32 0.28 -0.77 3.71
CA GLY A 32 -0.46 -0.42 4.93
C GLY A 32 -0.13 -1.35 6.11
N ASN A 33 0.01 -2.65 5.85
CA ASN A 33 0.40 -3.62 6.87
C ASN A 33 1.84 -3.40 7.37
N GLN A 34 2.78 -3.11 6.46
CA GLN A 34 4.16 -2.80 6.82
C GLN A 34 4.27 -1.51 7.65
N GLU A 35 3.53 -0.46 7.29
CA GLU A 35 3.50 0.79 8.06
C GLU A 35 2.98 0.55 9.49
N LYS A 36 1.91 -0.23 9.63
CA LYS A 36 1.38 -0.63 10.94
C LYS A 36 2.41 -1.41 11.75
N ALA A 37 3.08 -2.38 11.14
CA ALA A 37 4.12 -3.18 11.80
C ALA A 37 5.29 -2.32 12.30
N LEU A 38 5.73 -1.33 11.50
CA LEU A 38 6.78 -0.38 11.89
C LEU A 38 6.35 0.48 13.08
N LYS A 39 5.11 1.00 13.08
CA LYS A 39 4.56 1.77 14.22
C LYS A 39 4.51 0.92 15.48
N ASP A 40 4.06 -0.33 15.37
CA ASP A 40 4.00 -1.26 16.50
C ASP A 40 5.40 -1.58 17.04
N TYR A 41 6.39 -1.79 16.16
CA TYR A 41 7.77 -2.02 16.56
C TYR A 41 8.37 -0.81 17.28
N HIS A 42 8.16 0.40 16.73
CA HIS A 42 8.59 1.65 17.35
C HIS A 42 7.98 1.83 18.75
N ASN A 43 6.68 1.59 18.90
CA ASN A 43 5.99 1.68 20.19
C ASN A 43 6.52 0.65 21.20
N LYS A 44 6.78 -0.59 20.76
CA LYS A 44 7.41 -1.62 21.60
C LYS A 44 8.81 -1.20 22.06
N SER A 45 9.60 -0.62 21.15
CA SER A 45 10.96 -0.14 21.43
C SER A 45 10.96 0.97 22.49
N ILE A 46 10.13 2.01 22.31
CA ILE A 46 9.99 3.10 23.29
C ILE A 46 9.53 2.57 24.64
N ASN A 47 8.49 1.74 24.69
CA ASN A 47 7.99 1.17 25.94
C ASN A 47 9.05 0.35 26.67
N LYS A 48 9.95 -0.32 25.94
CA LYS A 48 11.07 -1.06 26.54
C LYS A 48 12.10 -0.12 27.15
N VAL A 49 12.44 0.96 26.44
CA VAL A 49 13.39 1.98 26.94
C VAL A 49 12.82 2.71 28.16
N GLU A 50 11.55 3.11 28.15
CA GLU A 50 10.92 3.76 29.31
C GLU A 50 10.92 2.90 30.57
N LYS A 51 10.68 1.59 30.43
CA LYS A 51 10.74 0.64 31.55
C LYS A 51 12.14 0.50 32.14
N ILE A 52 13.19 0.63 31.32
CA ILE A 52 14.59 0.57 31.79
C ILE A 52 14.96 1.87 32.53
N ILE A 53 14.50 3.02 32.05
CA ILE A 53 14.85 4.33 32.64
C ILE A 53 14.08 4.61 33.94
N LYS A 54 12.84 4.14 34.05
CA LYS A 54 11.98 4.36 35.23
C LYS A 54 12.04 3.21 36.26
N GLY A 55 12.77 2.13 35.96
CA GLY A 55 12.94 0.95 36.81
C GLY A 55 14.15 1.04 37.72
#